data_AF-A0A523FSY9-F1
#
_entry.id   AF-A0A523FSY9-F1
#
_cell.length_a   1.000
_cell.length_b   1.000
_cell.length_c   1.000
_cell.angle_alpha   90.00
_cell.angle_beta   90.00
_cell.angle_gamma   90.00
#
_symmetry.space_group_name_H-M   'P 1'
#
loop_
_entity.id
_entity.type
_entity.pdbx_description
1 polymer ?
#
loop_
_entity_poly.entity_id
_entity_poly.type
_entity_poly.pdbx_seq_one_letter_code
_entity_poly.pdbx_strand_id
1 'polypeptide(L)'
;MPSLTFILPHWLYWSGLVLFPLVAFFMVRRQAAAKFQARATNLPVAYLLWLFGGFVGLHRFYVRSFLGAVYIPLFIAILFGNSRGRQARDQVSGARNDLMGAKFDAERFQEAAKQGRDSAQAMFAKAEQAVAATQDQFAAATADFEQWQMVSGGFAIAIAVLLAIDAVALPWLVRRCTEREGPAGPMPMAGKPPAEVIEDVTGPAAEVGPTRQVHSRITGAIDKINGFSGEFVCYWSVIAVFVYYYEVIARYVFNSPTNWAHESMFLMFGMQYLLSGAYALREQSHVRVDVLYAYLSDRAKVITDIVTSAFFFIFTGALLVTGWIFFRDSIDVWEVSFTEWGIQYWPIKFSLVLGAVLIILQGLSKLIKDVVALTRMGA
;
A
#
# COMPACT_ATOMS: atom_id res chain seq x y z
N MET A 1 -25.77 -16.18 5.91
CA MET A 1 -24.48 -15.82 6.52
C MET A 1 -24.60 -14.39 7.04
N PRO A 2 -24.01 -14.02 8.19
CA PRO A 2 -24.05 -12.64 8.65
C PRO A 2 -23.33 -11.74 7.64
N SER A 3 -24.03 -10.80 7.03
CA SER A 3 -23.46 -9.79 6.13
C SER A 3 -23.22 -8.49 6.91
N LEU A 4 -22.09 -7.84 6.65
CA LEU A 4 -21.78 -6.54 7.22
C LEU A 4 -22.32 -5.46 6.28
N THR A 5 -23.47 -4.88 6.62
CA THR A 5 -24.11 -3.82 5.82
C THR A 5 -23.62 -2.41 6.17
N PHE A 6 -22.42 -2.30 6.76
CA PHE A 6 -21.88 -1.02 7.19
C PHE A 6 -21.32 -0.23 6.00
N ILE A 7 -21.97 0.91 5.72
CA ILE A 7 -21.51 1.91 4.78
C ILE A 7 -20.93 3.07 5.58
N LEU A 8 -19.69 3.45 5.31
CA LEU A 8 -19.03 4.55 6.02
C LEU A 8 -19.76 5.87 5.71
N PRO A 9 -20.37 6.54 6.71
CA PRO A 9 -21.01 7.83 6.49
C PRO A 9 -19.99 8.88 6.06
N HIS A 10 -20.34 9.77 5.13
CA HIS A 10 -19.42 10.79 4.61
C HIS A 10 -18.88 11.71 5.70
N TRP A 11 -19.72 12.09 6.66
CA TRP A 11 -19.29 12.92 7.79
C TRP A 11 -18.24 12.22 8.66
N LEU A 12 -18.33 10.88 8.81
CA LEU A 12 -17.37 10.10 9.59
C LEU A 12 -16.04 9.99 8.86
N TYR A 13 -16.07 9.83 7.54
CA TYR A 13 -14.87 9.88 6.70
C TYR A 13 -14.16 11.24 6.83
N TRP A 14 -14.86 12.34 6.56
CA TRP A 14 -14.27 13.68 6.60
C TRP A 14 -13.79 14.08 7.98
N SER A 15 -14.58 13.80 9.03
CA SER A 15 -14.16 14.05 10.41
C SER A 15 -13.00 13.15 10.82
N GLY A 16 -12.95 11.90 10.36
CA GLY A 16 -11.84 10.99 10.58
C GLY A 16 -10.52 11.55 10.01
N LEU A 17 -10.54 12.04 8.77
CA LEU A 17 -9.36 12.64 8.14
C LEU A 17 -8.85 13.90 8.87
N VAL A 18 -9.72 14.62 9.58
CA VAL A 18 -9.31 15.81 10.34
C VAL A 18 -8.90 15.46 11.76
N LEU A 19 -9.76 14.74 12.48
CA LEU A 19 -9.60 14.47 13.91
C LEU A 19 -8.49 13.45 14.19
N PHE A 20 -8.38 12.40 13.38
CA PHE A 20 -7.40 11.34 13.63
C PHE A 20 -5.96 11.88 13.62
N PRO A 21 -5.51 12.63 12.60
CA PRO A 21 -4.18 13.24 12.63
C PRO A 21 -3.96 14.19 13.81
N LEU A 22 -4.96 15.00 14.18
CA LEU A 22 -4.83 15.92 15.32
C LEU A 22 -4.61 15.17 16.64
N VAL A 23 -5.37 14.10 16.86
CA VAL A 23 -5.23 13.24 18.03
C VAL A 23 -3.87 12.54 18.01
N ALA A 24 -3.49 11.95 16.88
CA ALA A 24 -2.19 11.28 16.72
C ALA A 24 -1.03 12.25 16.96
N PHE A 25 -1.09 13.44 16.38
CA PHE A 25 -0.12 14.51 16.56
C PHE A 25 -0.01 14.95 18.03
N PHE A 26 -1.12 15.13 18.73
CA PHE A 26 -1.13 15.43 20.16
C PHE A 26 -0.48 14.31 20.98
N MET A 27 -0.84 13.05 20.70
CA MET A 27 -0.27 11.88 21.38
C MET A 27 1.24 11.77 21.16
N VAL A 28 1.69 11.89 19.91
CA VAL A 28 3.11 11.81 19.55
C VAL A 28 3.90 12.94 20.20
N ARG A 29 3.41 14.18 20.18
CA ARG A 29 4.10 15.31 20.84
C ARG A 29 4.16 15.15 22.35
N ARG A 30 3.10 14.65 22.98
CA ARG A 30 3.09 14.33 24.41
C ARG A 30 4.09 13.22 24.74
N GLN A 31 4.23 12.23 23.87
CA GLN A 31 5.18 11.12 24.03
C GLN A 31 6.63 11.52 23.71
N ALA A 32 6.87 12.41 22.74
CA ALA A 32 8.21 12.91 22.40
C ALA A 32 8.83 13.72 23.55
N ALA A 33 8.00 14.34 24.40
CA ALA A 33 8.46 14.98 25.64
C ALA A 33 8.88 13.98 26.73
N ALA A 34 8.36 12.75 26.68
CA ALA A 34 8.86 11.65 27.50
C ALA A 34 10.10 11.08 26.80
N LYS A 35 11.28 11.12 27.44
CA LYS A 35 12.51 10.52 26.91
C LYS A 35 12.27 9.03 26.62
N PHE A 36 11.94 8.70 25.38
CA PHE A 36 11.75 7.32 24.96
C PHE A 36 13.15 6.71 24.86
N GLN A 37 13.57 6.01 25.91
CA GLN A 37 14.62 5.01 25.73
C GLN A 37 14.10 4.03 24.69
N ALA A 38 14.90 3.69 23.67
CA ALA A 38 14.51 2.67 22.71
C ALA A 38 14.10 1.44 23.53
N ARG A 39 12.81 1.12 23.56
CA ARG A 39 12.38 0.01 24.41
C ARG A 39 13.02 -1.25 23.83
N ALA A 40 13.67 -2.03 24.69
CA ALA A 40 14.01 -3.41 24.41
C ALA A 40 12.84 -4.12 23.74
N THR A 41 13.13 -5.10 22.90
CA THR A 41 12.15 -5.92 22.15
C THR A 41 10.86 -6.14 22.97
N ASN A 42 9.74 -5.58 22.53
CA ASN A 42 8.50 -5.57 23.31
C ASN A 42 7.68 -6.83 23.02
N LEU A 43 7.32 -7.57 24.08
CA LEU A 43 6.51 -8.79 23.95
C LEU A 43 5.15 -8.56 23.26
N PRO A 44 4.39 -7.49 23.53
CA PRO A 44 3.14 -7.22 22.81
C PRO A 44 3.34 -7.03 21.30
N VAL A 45 4.42 -6.35 20.91
CA VAL A 45 4.75 -6.14 19.49
C VAL A 45 5.15 -7.45 18.82
N ALA A 46 5.87 -8.31 19.52
CA ALA A 46 6.20 -9.64 19.02
C ALA A 46 4.94 -10.47 18.74
N TYR A 47 3.97 -10.49 19.67
CA TYR A 47 2.70 -11.19 19.47
C TYR A 47 1.83 -10.57 18.37
N LEU A 48 1.84 -9.24 18.26
CA LEU A 48 1.18 -8.52 17.15
C LEU A 48 1.73 -8.99 15.80
N LEU A 49 3.05 -9.03 15.66
CA LEU A 49 3.71 -9.49 14.43
C LEU A 49 3.50 -10.99 14.18
N TRP A 50 3.42 -11.80 15.23
CA TRP A 50 3.09 -13.21 15.11
C TRP A 50 1.67 -13.40 14.56
N LEU A 51 0.70 -12.64 15.08
CA LEU A 51 -0.70 -12.74 14.67
C LEU A 51 -0.90 -12.28 13.22
N PHE A 52 -0.36 -11.13 12.83
CA PHE A 52 -0.64 -10.53 11.52
C PHE A 52 0.40 -10.83 10.44
N GLY A 53 1.61 -11.22 10.82
CA GLY A 53 2.74 -11.43 9.91
C GLY A 53 3.47 -12.76 10.11
N GLY A 54 2.96 -13.63 10.98
CA GLY A 54 3.64 -14.85 11.35
C GLY A 54 3.81 -15.83 10.19
N PHE A 55 2.87 -15.87 9.25
CA PHE A 55 2.94 -16.76 8.09
C PHE A 55 4.09 -16.44 7.12
N VAL A 56 4.70 -15.25 7.25
CA VAL A 56 5.94 -14.85 6.53
C VAL A 56 7.16 -14.81 7.48
N GLY A 57 6.97 -15.17 8.76
CA GLY A 57 8.05 -15.19 9.76
C GLY A 57 8.41 -13.83 10.35
N LEU A 58 7.56 -12.80 10.24
CA LEU A 58 7.87 -11.44 10.70
C LEU A 58 8.22 -11.35 12.19
N HIS A 59 7.57 -12.15 13.04
CA HIS A 59 7.87 -12.24 14.47
C HIS A 59 9.28 -12.79 14.75
N ARG A 60 9.79 -13.71 13.92
CA ARG A 60 11.16 -14.24 14.06
C ARG A 60 12.19 -13.21 13.63
N PHE A 61 11.95 -12.48 12.56
CA PHE A 61 12.82 -11.38 12.13
C PHE A 61 12.85 -10.23 13.14
N TYR A 62 11.71 -9.90 13.76
CA TYR A 62 11.63 -8.91 14.83
C TYR A 62 12.56 -9.25 16.01
N VAL A 63 12.67 -10.54 16.34
CA VAL A 63 13.55 -11.05 17.40
C VAL A 63 14.94 -11.43 16.84
N ARG A 64 15.33 -10.87 15.69
CA ARG A 64 16.63 -11.05 15.01
C ARG A 64 17.00 -12.52 14.76
N SER A 65 16.02 -13.38 14.53
CA SER A 65 16.21 -14.81 14.25
C SER A 65 16.04 -15.11 12.77
N PHE A 66 17.09 -15.64 12.13
CA PHE A 66 17.06 -16.00 10.71
C PHE A 66 16.12 -17.18 10.40
N LEU A 67 15.66 -17.92 11.42
CA LEU A 67 14.66 -18.98 11.26
C LEU A 67 13.33 -18.47 10.68
N GLY A 68 13.07 -17.16 10.73
CA GLY A 68 11.94 -16.55 10.02
C GLY A 68 11.96 -16.81 8.51
N ALA A 69 13.15 -16.98 7.92
CA ALA A 69 13.29 -17.25 6.48
C ALA A 69 12.67 -18.59 6.04
N VAL A 70 12.46 -19.55 6.96
CA VAL A 70 11.79 -20.84 6.66
C VAL A 70 10.33 -20.65 6.26
N TYR A 71 9.67 -19.61 6.78
CA TYR A 71 8.28 -19.32 6.46
C TYR A 71 8.08 -18.85 5.02
N ILE A 72 9.08 -18.16 4.45
CA ILE A 72 9.01 -17.58 3.10
C ILE A 72 8.79 -18.65 2.01
N PRO A 73 9.64 -19.69 1.86
CA PRO A 73 9.43 -20.71 0.84
C PRO A 73 8.14 -21.53 1.07
N LEU A 74 7.76 -21.77 2.32
CA LEU A 74 6.48 -22.42 2.64
C LEU A 74 5.29 -21.57 2.20
N PHE A 75 5.33 -20.27 2.47
CA PHE A 75 4.29 -19.34 2.04
C PHE A 75 4.21 -19.22 0.52
N ILE A 76 5.35 -19.14 -0.17
CA ILE A 76 5.42 -19.15 -1.63
C ILE A 76 4.84 -20.45 -2.20
N ALA A 77 5.13 -21.60 -1.58
CA ALA A 77 4.56 -22.89 -2.01
C ALA A 77 3.04 -22.93 -1.88
N ILE A 78 2.47 -22.34 -0.82
CA ILE A 78 1.00 -22.16 -0.66
C ILE A 78 0.46 -21.27 -1.78
N LEU A 79 1.08 -20.13 -2.06
CA LEU A 79 0.63 -19.23 -3.13
C LEU A 79 0.66 -19.91 -4.50
N PHE A 80 1.75 -20.65 -4.79
CA PHE A 80 1.88 -21.42 -6.03
C PHE A 80 0.83 -22.52 -6.12
N GLY A 81 0.64 -23.31 -5.05
CA GLY A 81 -0.37 -24.34 -4.97
C GLY A 81 -1.80 -23.80 -5.14
N ASN A 82 -2.11 -22.66 -4.51
CA ASN A 82 -3.39 -21.98 -4.68
C ASN A 82 -3.60 -21.44 -6.10
N SER A 83 -2.53 -20.94 -6.74
CA SER A 83 -2.59 -20.50 -8.13
C SER A 83 -2.88 -21.67 -9.08
N ARG A 84 -2.20 -22.80 -8.90
CA ARG A 84 -2.43 -24.04 -9.67
C ARG A 84 -3.81 -24.62 -9.40
N GLY A 85 -4.24 -24.65 -8.15
CA GLY A 85 -5.58 -25.11 -7.76
C GLY A 85 -6.70 -24.27 -8.37
N ARG A 86 -6.51 -22.96 -8.57
CA ARG A 86 -7.47 -22.14 -9.35
C ARG A 86 -7.55 -22.57 -10.80
N GLN A 87 -6.42 -22.76 -11.48
CA GLN A 87 -6.38 -23.22 -12.87
C GLN A 87 -7.00 -24.61 -13.03
N ALA A 88 -6.69 -25.54 -12.13
CA ALA A 88 -7.26 -26.89 -12.12
C ALA A 88 -8.78 -26.86 -11.90
N ARG A 89 -9.28 -25.96 -11.04
CA ARG A 89 -10.73 -25.77 -10.84
C ARG A 89 -11.43 -25.32 -12.13
N ASP A 90 -10.83 -24.39 -12.87
CA ASP A 90 -11.39 -23.93 -14.14
C ASP A 90 -11.46 -25.07 -15.17
N GLN A 91 -10.43 -25.94 -15.21
CA GLN A 91 -10.42 -27.14 -16.04
C GLN A 91 -11.49 -28.15 -15.63
N VAL A 92 -11.70 -28.39 -14.33
CA VAL A 92 -12.79 -29.23 -13.83
C VAL A 92 -14.14 -28.68 -14.27
N SER A 93 -14.35 -27.37 -14.18
CA SER A 93 -15.59 -26.73 -14.67
C SER A 93 -15.78 -26.90 -16.18
N GLY A 94 -14.72 -26.75 -16.98
CA GLY A 94 -14.76 -27.00 -18.42
C GLY A 94 -15.11 -28.46 -18.76
N ALA A 95 -14.33 -29.41 -18.24
CA ALA A 95 -14.54 -30.84 -18.47
C ALA A 95 -15.92 -31.33 -18.00
N ARG A 96 -16.46 -30.74 -16.92
CA ARG A 96 -17.82 -31.03 -16.46
C ARG A 96 -18.89 -30.61 -17.46
N ASN A 97 -18.72 -29.45 -18.10
CA ASN A 97 -19.65 -28.97 -19.11
C ASN A 97 -19.60 -29.86 -20.37
N ASP A 98 -18.41 -30.25 -20.80
CA ASP A 98 -18.23 -31.15 -21.95
C ASP A 98 -18.86 -32.53 -21.69
N LEU A 99 -18.65 -33.09 -20.49
CA LEU A 99 -19.27 -34.33 -20.07
C LEU A 99 -20.80 -34.23 -20.02
N MET A 100 -21.34 -33.11 -19.53
CA MET A 100 -22.79 -32.89 -19.50
C MET A 100 -23.37 -32.80 -20.92
N GLY A 101 -22.67 -32.12 -21.83
CA GLY A 101 -23.04 -32.06 -23.25
C GLY A 101 -23.03 -33.44 -23.92
N ALA A 102 -21.95 -34.21 -23.73
CA ALA A 102 -21.84 -35.55 -24.28
C ALA A 102 -22.92 -36.51 -23.74
N LYS A 103 -23.24 -36.44 -22.44
CA LYS A 103 -24.32 -37.24 -21.84
C LYS A 103 -25.68 -36.88 -22.41
N PHE A 104 -25.96 -35.58 -22.58
CA PHE A 104 -27.20 -35.12 -23.19
C PHE A 104 -27.37 -35.62 -24.63
N ASP A 105 -26.31 -35.54 -25.45
CA ASP A 105 -26.34 -36.06 -26.82
C ASP A 105 -26.55 -37.57 -26.85
N ALA A 106 -25.89 -38.32 -25.96
CA ALA A 106 -26.05 -39.77 -25.84
C ALA A 106 -27.49 -40.15 -25.48
N GLU A 107 -28.11 -39.48 -24.50
CA GLU A 107 -29.52 -39.69 -24.13
C GLU A 107 -30.46 -39.39 -25.30
N ARG A 108 -30.23 -38.29 -26.03
CA ARG A 108 -31.04 -37.91 -27.20
C ARG A 108 -30.94 -38.96 -28.31
N PHE A 109 -29.75 -39.45 -28.62
CA PHE A 109 -29.56 -40.47 -29.66
C PHE A 109 -30.09 -41.84 -29.23
N GLN A 110 -30.01 -42.17 -27.94
CA GLN A 110 -30.61 -43.38 -27.38
C GLN A 110 -32.13 -43.37 -27.60
N GLU A 111 -32.79 -42.25 -27.31
CA GLU A 111 -34.24 -42.11 -27.46
C GLU A 111 -34.66 -42.15 -28.95
N ALA A 112 -33.87 -41.53 -29.84
CA ALA A 112 -34.10 -41.60 -31.29
C ALA A 112 -33.89 -43.02 -31.86
N ALA A 113 -32.96 -43.80 -31.29
CA ALA A 113 -32.74 -45.19 -31.66
C ALA A 113 -33.91 -46.09 -31.23
N LYS A 114 -34.48 -45.86 -30.03
CA LYS A 114 -35.69 -46.56 -29.57
C LYS A 114 -36.91 -46.31 -30.48
N GLN A 115 -36.97 -45.15 -31.13
CA GLN A 115 -38.02 -44.78 -32.09
C GLN A 115 -37.82 -45.38 -33.50
N GLY A 116 -36.81 -46.24 -33.72
CA GLY A 116 -36.64 -46.99 -34.96
C GLY A 116 -35.98 -46.23 -36.12
N ARG A 117 -35.16 -45.20 -35.83
CA ARG A 117 -34.37 -44.51 -36.87
C ARG A 117 -33.04 -45.23 -37.11
N ASP A 118 -32.88 -45.85 -38.28
CA ASP A 118 -31.70 -46.67 -38.63
C ASP A 118 -30.34 -45.94 -38.46
N SER A 119 -30.29 -44.62 -38.67
CA SER A 119 -29.07 -43.82 -38.50
C SER A 119 -28.75 -43.44 -37.04
N ALA A 120 -29.70 -43.60 -36.11
CA ALA A 120 -29.55 -43.16 -34.73
C ALA A 120 -28.70 -44.13 -33.88
N GLN A 121 -28.67 -45.41 -34.23
CA GLN A 121 -27.93 -46.42 -33.47
C GLN A 121 -26.41 -46.27 -33.61
N ALA A 122 -25.93 -45.95 -34.82
CA ALA A 122 -24.50 -45.63 -35.04
C ALA A 122 -24.09 -44.31 -34.36
N MET A 123 -24.99 -43.32 -34.34
CA MET A 123 -24.75 -42.04 -33.66
C MET A 123 -24.73 -42.20 -32.14
N PHE A 124 -25.58 -43.07 -31.58
CA PHE A 124 -25.56 -43.43 -30.16
C PHE A 124 -24.24 -44.07 -29.75
N ALA A 125 -23.75 -45.07 -30.50
CA ALA A 125 -22.46 -45.70 -30.21
C ALA A 125 -21.30 -44.69 -30.23
N LYS A 126 -21.32 -43.73 -31.16
CA LYS A 126 -20.33 -42.63 -31.21
C LYS A 126 -20.46 -41.68 -30.02
N ALA A 127 -21.68 -41.35 -29.61
CA ALA A 127 -21.94 -40.48 -28.47
C ALA A 127 -21.53 -41.15 -27.14
N GLU A 128 -21.73 -42.45 -26.99
CA GLU A 128 -21.28 -43.22 -25.82
C GLU A 128 -19.76 -43.24 -25.69
N GLN A 129 -19.03 -43.39 -26.82
CA GLN A 129 -17.57 -43.23 -26.83
C GLN A 129 -17.14 -41.81 -26.43
N ALA A 130 -17.87 -40.78 -26.87
CA ALA A 130 -17.60 -39.40 -26.47
C ALA A 130 -17.87 -39.16 -24.97
N VAL A 131 -18.90 -39.80 -24.40
CA VAL A 131 -19.16 -39.79 -22.96
C VAL A 131 -18.02 -40.44 -22.19
N ALA A 132 -17.54 -41.61 -22.62
CA ALA A 132 -16.41 -42.27 -21.97
C ALA A 132 -15.14 -41.38 -21.99
N ALA A 133 -14.80 -40.82 -23.15
CA ALA A 133 -13.63 -39.94 -23.30
C ALA A 133 -13.73 -38.66 -22.44
N THR A 134 -14.89 -38.00 -22.43
CA THR A 134 -15.11 -36.79 -21.61
C THR A 134 -15.19 -37.11 -20.12
N GLN A 135 -15.65 -38.31 -19.74
CA GLN A 135 -15.68 -38.75 -18.36
C GLN A 135 -14.27 -39.01 -17.81
N ASP A 136 -13.38 -39.60 -18.62
CA ASP A 136 -11.97 -39.77 -18.26
C ASP A 136 -11.27 -38.42 -18.11
N GLN A 137 -11.55 -37.46 -19.00
CA GLN A 137 -11.02 -36.09 -18.91
C GLN A 137 -11.50 -35.38 -17.64
N PHE A 138 -12.78 -35.51 -17.28
CA PHE A 138 -13.33 -34.95 -16.05
C PHE A 138 -12.69 -35.59 -14.80
N ALA A 139 -12.50 -36.91 -14.79
CA ALA A 139 -11.84 -37.62 -13.70
C ALA A 139 -10.37 -37.16 -13.54
N ALA A 140 -9.64 -37.02 -14.64
CA ALA A 140 -8.26 -36.53 -14.63
C ALA A 140 -8.15 -35.08 -14.12
N ALA A 141 -9.03 -34.19 -14.59
CA ALA A 141 -9.08 -32.81 -14.11
C ALA A 141 -9.41 -32.73 -12.60
N THR A 142 -10.32 -33.59 -12.14
CA THR A 142 -10.70 -33.65 -10.72
C THR A 142 -9.53 -34.13 -9.85
N ALA A 143 -8.82 -35.17 -10.30
CA ALA A 143 -7.63 -35.67 -9.60
C ALA A 143 -6.51 -34.62 -9.51
N ASP A 144 -6.26 -33.86 -10.58
CA ASP A 144 -5.28 -32.75 -10.55
C ASP A 144 -5.70 -31.66 -9.55
N PHE A 145 -6.97 -31.27 -9.56
CA PHE A 145 -7.50 -30.31 -8.59
C PHE A 145 -7.34 -30.78 -7.14
N GLU A 146 -7.70 -32.03 -6.84
CA GLU A 146 -7.54 -32.64 -5.52
C GLU A 146 -6.08 -32.70 -5.07
N GLN A 147 -5.17 -33.04 -5.98
CA GLN A 147 -3.73 -33.07 -5.72
C GLN A 147 -3.23 -31.68 -5.30
N TRP A 148 -3.57 -30.63 -6.05
CA TRP A 148 -3.14 -29.26 -5.70
C TRP A 148 -3.78 -28.76 -4.40
N GLN A 149 -5.02 -29.14 -4.12
CA GLN A 149 -5.67 -28.84 -2.85
C GLN A 149 -4.96 -29.51 -1.67
N MET A 150 -4.56 -30.78 -1.81
CA MET A 150 -3.81 -31.51 -0.80
C MET A 150 -2.42 -30.89 -0.57
N VAL A 151 -1.69 -30.56 -1.64
CA VAL A 151 -0.36 -29.93 -1.56
C VAL A 151 -0.42 -28.58 -0.84
N SER A 152 -1.33 -27.69 -1.25
CA SER A 152 -1.49 -26.37 -0.60
C SER A 152 -1.92 -26.51 0.86
N GLY A 153 -2.84 -27.43 1.14
CA GLY A 153 -3.28 -27.75 2.51
C GLY A 153 -2.14 -28.25 3.40
N GLY A 154 -1.27 -29.12 2.87
CA GLY A 154 -0.11 -29.64 3.60
C GLY A 154 0.86 -28.53 4.03
N PHE A 155 1.18 -27.60 3.13
CA PHE A 155 2.03 -26.45 3.48
C PHE A 155 1.35 -25.49 4.47
N ALA A 156 0.04 -25.28 4.34
CA ALA A 156 -0.71 -24.45 5.30
C ALA A 156 -0.69 -25.06 6.71
N ILE A 157 -0.84 -26.37 6.83
CA ILE A 157 -0.71 -27.10 8.11
C ILE A 157 0.71 -26.95 8.66
N ALA A 158 1.74 -27.10 7.83
CA ALA A 158 3.13 -26.92 8.25
C ALA A 158 3.38 -25.53 8.85
N ILE A 159 2.91 -24.46 8.19
CA ILE A 159 2.99 -23.10 8.74
C ILE A 159 2.21 -22.98 10.05
N ALA A 160 1.00 -23.53 10.13
CA ALA A 160 0.18 -23.47 11.34
C ALA A 160 0.88 -24.14 12.55
N VAL A 161 1.52 -25.30 12.33
CA VAL A 161 2.31 -25.99 13.37
C VAL A 161 3.50 -25.14 13.81
N LEU A 162 4.25 -24.58 12.86
CA LEU A 162 5.36 -23.68 13.17
C LEU A 162 4.89 -22.44 13.96
N LEU A 163 3.75 -21.86 13.60
CA LEU A 163 3.16 -20.73 14.34
C LEU A 163 2.76 -21.09 15.76
N ALA A 164 2.21 -22.29 15.98
CA ALA A 164 1.86 -22.75 17.32
C ALA A 164 3.10 -22.94 18.20
N ILE A 165 4.18 -23.50 17.64
CA ILE A 165 5.49 -23.62 18.33
C ILE A 165 6.01 -22.22 18.69
N ASP A 166 5.95 -21.29 17.74
CA ASP A 166 6.46 -19.94 17.94
C ASP A 166 5.63 -19.12 18.94
N ALA A 167 4.32 -19.33 19.01
CA ALA A 167 3.45 -18.69 20.00
C ALA A 167 3.89 -18.99 21.43
N VAL A 168 4.33 -20.23 21.68
CA VAL A 168 4.83 -20.70 22.98
C VAL A 168 6.28 -20.25 23.21
N ALA A 169 7.12 -20.25 22.16
CA ALA A 169 8.52 -19.87 22.25
C ALA A 169 8.75 -18.36 22.36
N LEU A 170 7.79 -17.53 21.94
CA LEU A 170 7.91 -16.08 21.82
C LEU A 170 8.42 -15.37 23.09
N PRO A 171 7.89 -15.65 24.30
CA PRO A 171 8.35 -15.00 25.53
C PRO A 171 9.82 -15.29 25.83
N TRP A 172 10.28 -16.51 25.56
CA TRP A 172 11.67 -16.90 25.74
C TRP A 172 12.58 -16.24 24.69
N LEU A 173 12.14 -16.21 23.43
CA LEU A 173 12.89 -15.57 22.34
C LEU A 173 13.09 -14.07 22.61
N VAL A 174 12.04 -13.36 23.03
CA VAL A 174 12.09 -11.93 23.33
C VAL A 174 13.04 -11.64 24.50
N ARG A 175 12.98 -12.44 25.57
CA ARG A 175 13.92 -12.32 26.70
C ARG A 175 15.36 -12.49 26.25
N ARG A 176 15.65 -13.55 25.48
CA ARG A 176 16.99 -13.83 24.95
C ARG A 176 17.51 -12.74 24.01
N CYS A 177 16.64 -12.12 23.22
CA CYS A 177 17.00 -10.98 22.37
C CYS A 177 17.32 -9.74 23.20
N THR A 178 16.49 -9.45 24.20
CA THR A 178 16.70 -8.34 25.14
C THR A 178 18.02 -8.49 25.91
N GLU A 179 18.35 -9.71 26.35
CA GLU A 179 19.63 -10.02 27.00
C GLU A 179 20.84 -9.80 26.08
N ARG A 180 20.71 -10.07 24.78
CA ARG A 180 21.77 -9.86 23.78
C ARG A 180 21.99 -8.40 23.44
N GLU A 181 20.92 -7.61 23.38
CA GLU A 181 20.97 -6.20 22.98
C GLU A 181 21.35 -5.27 24.14
N GLY A 182 21.24 -5.75 25.39
CA GLY A 182 21.51 -4.93 26.58
C GLY A 182 20.46 -3.83 26.78
N PRO A 183 20.58 -3.00 27.83
CA PRO A 183 19.72 -1.84 27.99
C PRO A 183 19.96 -0.90 26.82
N ALA A 184 18.92 -0.62 26.04
CA ALA A 184 19.05 0.26 24.89
C ALA A 184 19.61 1.62 25.33
N GLY A 185 20.65 2.07 24.63
CA GLY A 185 21.16 3.43 24.78
C GLY A 185 20.04 4.46 24.55
N PRO A 186 20.20 5.69 25.05
CA PRO A 186 19.23 6.75 24.79
C PRO A 186 18.99 6.85 23.29
N MET A 187 17.72 6.84 22.86
CA MET A 187 17.42 7.14 21.46
C MET A 187 18.05 8.50 21.13
N PRO A 188 18.72 8.65 19.97
CA PRO A 188 19.00 9.97 19.46
C PRO A 188 17.66 10.70 19.38
N MET A 189 17.56 11.81 20.11
CA MET A 189 16.36 12.64 20.17
C MET A 189 15.87 12.90 18.75
N ALA A 190 14.57 12.73 18.49
CA ALA A 190 13.93 13.16 17.26
C ALA A 190 14.31 14.63 17.00
N GLY A 191 15.27 14.82 16.09
CA GLY A 191 16.06 16.04 15.97
C GLY A 191 17.45 15.80 15.36
N LYS A 192 17.99 14.59 15.49
CA LYS A 192 19.04 14.07 14.61
C LYS A 192 18.66 12.67 14.15
N PRO A 193 18.52 12.41 12.83
CA PRO A 193 18.39 11.04 12.37
C PRO A 193 19.56 10.22 12.92
N PRO A 194 19.35 8.95 13.30
CA PRO A 194 20.45 8.09 13.70
C PRO A 194 21.50 8.16 12.59
N ALA A 195 22.77 8.29 12.97
CA ALA A 195 23.90 8.06 12.07
C ALA A 195 24.02 6.57 11.73
N GLU A 196 22.88 5.89 11.55
CA GLU A 196 22.84 4.66 10.79
C GLU A 196 23.05 5.07 9.34
N VAL A 197 24.13 4.54 8.80
CA VAL A 197 24.46 4.46 7.40
C VAL A 197 23.24 3.86 6.68
N ILE A 198 22.26 4.70 6.35
CA ILE A 198 21.61 4.58 5.05
C ILE A 198 22.78 4.76 4.12
N GLU A 199 23.33 3.64 3.64
CA GLU A 199 24.22 3.64 2.50
C GLU A 199 23.49 4.50 1.46
N ASP A 200 24.12 5.63 1.17
CA ASP A 200 23.59 6.74 0.42
C ASP A 200 23.17 6.19 -0.96
N VAL A 201 21.91 5.75 -1.09
CA VAL A 201 21.34 5.38 -2.39
C VAL A 201 21.18 6.65 -3.24
N THR A 202 21.23 7.82 -2.61
CA THR A 202 21.63 9.05 -3.26
C THR A 202 23.15 9.08 -3.34
N GLY A 203 23.74 9.09 -4.53
CA GLY A 203 25.18 9.32 -4.66
C GLY A 203 25.62 10.66 -4.03
N PRO A 204 26.88 11.10 -4.24
CA PRO A 204 27.48 12.34 -3.67
C PRO A 204 26.73 13.67 -3.93
N ALA A 205 25.51 13.65 -4.50
CA ALA A 205 24.60 14.78 -4.66
C ALA A 205 23.74 15.11 -3.42
N ALA A 206 23.82 14.33 -2.33
CA ALA A 206 23.28 14.74 -1.01
C ALA A 206 24.19 15.75 -0.28
N GLU A 207 25.09 16.44 -1.01
CA GLU A 207 25.77 17.63 -0.52
C GLU A 207 24.74 18.66 -0.04
N VAL A 208 24.86 19.00 1.24
CA VAL A 208 24.12 20.06 1.93
C VAL A 208 24.28 21.36 1.13
N GLY A 209 23.30 21.66 0.27
CA GLY A 209 23.35 22.86 -0.56
C GLY A 209 23.57 24.14 0.28
N PRO A 210 24.31 25.14 -0.24
CA PRO A 210 24.71 26.35 0.49
C PRO A 210 23.54 27.19 1.01
N THR A 211 22.31 26.90 0.58
CA THR A 211 21.10 27.66 0.82
C THR A 211 20.33 27.19 2.07
N ARG A 212 20.65 26.01 2.63
CA ARG A 212 20.00 25.47 3.85
C ARG A 212 20.26 26.34 5.09
N GLN A 213 21.38 27.08 5.12
CA GLN A 213 21.79 27.92 6.26
C GLN A 213 21.15 29.32 6.26
N VAL A 214 20.42 29.70 5.20
CA VAL A 214 19.80 31.02 5.09
C VAL A 214 18.40 30.99 5.67
N HIS A 215 18.23 31.60 6.84
CA HIS A 215 16.92 31.70 7.51
C HIS A 215 16.48 33.16 7.63
N SER A 216 15.27 33.44 7.16
CA SER A 216 14.53 34.69 7.40
C SER A 216 13.24 34.36 8.16
N ARG A 217 12.59 35.37 8.74
CA ARG A 217 11.30 35.17 9.43
C ARG A 217 10.23 34.59 8.51
N ILE A 218 10.25 34.99 7.23
CA ILE A 218 9.30 34.53 6.21
C ILE A 218 9.60 33.09 5.81
N THR A 219 10.86 32.77 5.49
CA THR A 219 11.22 31.40 5.07
C THR A 219 11.01 30.40 6.21
N GLY A 220 11.31 30.80 7.46
CA GLY A 220 11.05 29.98 8.63
C GLY A 220 9.55 29.74 8.91
N ALA A 221 8.68 30.71 8.63
CA ALA A 221 7.23 30.53 8.75
C ALA A 221 6.70 29.54 7.71
N ILE A 222 7.14 29.68 6.45
CA ILE A 222 6.78 28.78 5.36
C ILE A 222 7.26 27.35 5.67
N ASP A 223 8.52 27.19 6.06
CA ASP A 223 9.10 25.88 6.38
C ASP A 223 8.35 25.20 7.54
N LYS A 224 7.83 25.96 8.52
CA LYS A 224 6.99 25.44 9.62
C LYS A 224 5.61 24.99 9.14
N ILE A 225 4.95 25.79 8.29
CA ILE A 225 3.63 25.45 7.74
C ILE A 225 3.74 24.16 6.92
N ASN A 226 4.73 24.07 6.04
CA ASN A 226 4.94 22.89 5.20
C ASN A 226 5.39 21.67 6.01
N GLY A 227 6.17 21.90 7.08
CA GLY A 227 6.48 20.88 8.08
C GLY A 227 5.25 20.29 8.74
N PHE A 228 4.37 21.17 9.23
CA PHE A 228 3.11 20.78 9.84
C PHE A 228 2.20 20.03 8.86
N SER A 229 2.09 20.50 7.61
CA SER A 229 1.29 19.83 6.57
C SER A 229 1.76 18.38 6.35
N GLY A 230 3.06 18.17 6.16
CA GLY A 230 3.61 16.82 5.96
C GLY A 230 3.43 15.91 7.17
N GLU A 231 3.69 16.42 8.38
CA GLU A 231 3.49 15.67 9.63
C GLU A 231 2.00 15.35 9.87
N PHE A 232 1.09 16.27 9.55
CA PHE A 232 -0.34 16.04 9.67
C PHE A 232 -0.81 14.92 8.73
N VAL A 233 -0.44 15.03 7.46
CA VAL A 233 -0.91 14.12 6.41
C VAL A 233 -0.30 12.72 6.55
N CYS A 234 0.90 12.56 7.11
CA CYS A 234 1.51 11.22 7.23
C CYS A 234 0.67 10.26 8.10
N TYR A 235 -0.10 10.79 9.07
CA TYR A 235 -0.98 9.98 9.90
C TYR A 235 -2.16 9.38 9.13
N TRP A 236 -2.55 9.93 7.98
CA TRP A 236 -3.57 9.32 7.11
C TRP A 236 -3.18 7.91 6.65
N SER A 237 -1.88 7.65 6.47
CA SER A 237 -1.41 6.30 6.10
C SER A 237 -1.71 5.25 7.17
N VAL A 238 -1.84 5.65 8.44
CA VAL A 238 -2.25 4.74 9.52
C VAL A 238 -3.74 4.39 9.40
N ILE A 239 -4.59 5.35 9.00
CA ILE A 239 -6.02 5.10 8.74
C ILE A 239 -6.17 4.01 7.67
N ALA A 240 -5.34 4.06 6.61
CA ALA A 240 -5.36 3.07 5.54
C ALA A 240 -5.16 1.64 6.03
N VAL A 241 -4.25 1.44 6.99
CA VAL A 241 -4.00 0.11 7.56
C VAL A 241 -5.27 -0.45 8.20
N PHE A 242 -5.98 0.35 8.99
CA PHE A 242 -7.22 -0.10 9.64
C PHE A 242 -8.34 -0.36 8.63
N VAL A 243 -8.52 0.52 7.65
CA VAL A 243 -9.58 0.40 6.64
C VAL A 243 -9.35 -0.83 5.75
N TYR A 244 -8.13 -1.05 5.26
CA TYR A 244 -7.84 -2.24 4.44
C TYR A 244 -7.91 -3.53 5.25
N TYR A 245 -7.51 -3.50 6.52
CA TYR A 245 -7.66 -4.67 7.39
C TYR A 245 -9.13 -5.02 7.59
N TYR A 246 -9.99 -4.02 7.82
CA TYR A 246 -11.43 -4.19 7.86
C TYR A 246 -11.99 -4.75 6.55
N GLU A 247 -11.58 -4.23 5.39
CA GLU A 247 -12.02 -4.72 4.07
C GLU A 247 -11.65 -6.19 3.83
N VAL A 248 -10.44 -6.61 4.21
CA VAL A 248 -9.99 -8.00 4.11
C VAL A 248 -10.88 -8.90 4.97
N ILE A 249 -11.16 -8.52 6.22
CA ILE A 249 -12.06 -9.28 7.09
C ILE A 249 -13.48 -9.32 6.52
N ALA A 250 -14.05 -8.18 6.12
CA ALA A 250 -15.39 -8.10 5.59
C ALA A 250 -15.56 -8.98 4.34
N ARG A 251 -14.58 -8.97 3.44
CA ARG A 251 -14.60 -9.75 2.21
C ARG A 251 -14.40 -11.25 2.43
N TYR A 252 -13.40 -11.66 3.20
CA TYR A 252 -13.02 -13.07 3.28
C TYR A 252 -13.67 -13.83 4.43
N VAL A 253 -14.05 -13.15 5.52
CA VAL A 253 -14.71 -13.78 6.68
C VAL A 253 -16.23 -13.69 6.55
N PHE A 254 -16.74 -12.51 6.16
CA PHE A 254 -18.19 -12.26 6.11
C PHE A 254 -18.77 -12.35 4.69
N ASN A 255 -17.94 -12.61 3.67
CA ASN A 255 -18.36 -12.65 2.26
C ASN A 255 -19.15 -11.39 1.84
N SER A 256 -18.75 -10.24 2.38
CA SER A 256 -19.47 -8.96 2.30
C SER A 256 -18.48 -7.83 1.98
N PRO A 257 -18.02 -7.70 0.72
CA PRO A 257 -17.10 -6.63 0.33
C PRO A 257 -17.75 -5.25 0.52
N THR A 258 -16.97 -4.25 0.91
CA THR A 258 -17.51 -2.90 1.12
C THR A 258 -17.44 -2.07 -0.15
N ASN A 259 -18.41 -1.17 -0.34
CA ASN A 259 -18.45 -0.26 -1.48
C ASN A 259 -17.59 1.00 -1.29
N TRP A 260 -17.14 1.31 -0.07
CA TRP A 260 -16.47 2.56 0.28
C TRP A 260 -14.97 2.43 0.58
N ALA A 261 -14.49 1.26 1.05
CA ALA A 261 -13.11 1.14 1.56
C ALA A 261 -12.05 1.43 0.50
N HIS A 262 -12.22 0.91 -0.72
CA HIS A 262 -11.24 1.14 -1.78
C HIS A 262 -11.20 2.60 -2.23
N GLU A 263 -12.36 3.18 -2.50
CA GLU A 263 -12.47 4.56 -2.99
C GLU A 263 -12.04 5.59 -1.94
N SER A 264 -12.46 5.43 -0.68
CA SER A 264 -12.04 6.31 0.41
C SER A 264 -10.53 6.37 0.55
N MET A 265 -9.83 5.22 0.50
CA MET A 265 -8.38 5.19 0.61
C MET A 265 -7.69 5.74 -0.64
N PHE A 266 -8.22 5.45 -1.82
CA PHE A 266 -7.71 6.00 -3.08
C PHE A 266 -7.74 7.54 -3.07
N LEU A 267 -8.89 8.14 -2.72
CA LEU A 267 -9.05 9.59 -2.66
C LEU A 267 -8.20 10.22 -1.56
N MET A 268 -8.13 9.59 -0.38
CA MET A 268 -7.27 10.03 0.72
C MET A 268 -5.79 10.06 0.31
N PHE A 269 -5.28 9.02 -0.35
CA PHE A 269 -3.89 8.99 -0.82
C PHE A 269 -3.62 10.05 -1.89
N GLY A 270 -4.59 10.33 -2.77
CA GLY A 270 -4.50 11.43 -3.74
C GLY A 270 -4.34 12.80 -3.06
N MET A 271 -5.16 13.08 -2.05
CA MET A 271 -5.03 14.29 -1.24
C MET A 271 -3.68 14.32 -0.50
N GLN A 272 -3.26 13.19 0.07
CA GLN A 272 -1.98 13.08 0.79
C GLN A 272 -0.79 13.40 -0.11
N TYR A 273 -0.78 12.90 -1.34
CA TYR A 273 0.27 13.17 -2.32
C TYR A 273 0.42 14.68 -2.58
N LEU A 274 -0.69 15.39 -2.80
CA LEU A 274 -0.68 16.81 -3.11
C LEU A 274 -0.23 17.67 -1.91
N LEU A 275 -0.76 17.37 -0.72
CA LEU A 275 -0.47 18.12 0.49
C LEU A 275 0.95 17.87 1.04
N SER A 276 1.52 16.70 0.75
CA SER A 276 2.90 16.35 1.12
C SER A 276 3.95 16.86 0.13
N GLY A 277 3.56 17.25 -1.09
CA GLY A 277 4.50 17.71 -2.13
C GLY A 277 5.37 18.89 -1.69
N ALA A 278 4.83 19.83 -0.92
CA ALA A 278 5.57 20.97 -0.36
C ALA A 278 6.56 20.53 0.73
N TYR A 279 6.18 19.55 1.55
CA TYR A 279 7.06 18.96 2.56
C TYR A 279 8.23 18.23 1.88
N ALA A 280 7.96 17.45 0.83
CA ALA A 280 8.99 16.77 0.05
C ALA A 280 9.94 17.78 -0.61
N LEU A 281 9.44 18.93 -1.10
CA LEU A 281 10.27 19.99 -1.67
C LEU A 281 11.17 20.63 -0.61
N ARG A 282 10.65 20.83 0.61
CA ARG A 282 11.41 21.35 1.75
C ARG A 282 12.58 20.42 2.14
N GLU A 283 12.35 19.11 2.13
CA GLU A 283 13.36 18.10 2.47
C GLU A 283 14.19 17.64 1.26
N GLN A 284 14.03 18.29 0.10
CA GLN A 284 14.74 17.97 -1.14
C GLN A 284 14.59 16.49 -1.57
N SER A 285 13.46 15.88 -1.27
CA SER A 285 13.19 14.46 -1.58
C SER A 285 12.55 14.25 -2.96
N HIS A 286 12.38 15.31 -3.75
CA HIS A 286 11.97 15.17 -5.15
C HIS A 286 13.12 14.56 -5.95
N VAL A 287 12.81 13.56 -6.77
CA VAL A 287 13.79 12.94 -7.65
C VAL A 287 14.31 14.00 -8.62
N ARG A 288 15.63 14.18 -8.64
CA ARG A 288 16.35 15.13 -9.50
C ARG A 288 17.45 14.39 -10.24
N VAL A 289 17.77 14.87 -11.44
CA VAL A 289 18.84 14.31 -12.28
C VAL A 289 20.10 15.15 -12.04
N ASP A 290 20.99 14.68 -11.16
CA ASP A 290 22.11 15.48 -10.67
C ASP A 290 23.41 15.32 -11.48
N VAL A 291 23.42 14.58 -12.59
CA VAL A 291 24.65 14.22 -13.33
C VAL A 291 25.43 15.45 -13.78
N LEU A 292 24.78 16.46 -14.36
CA LEU A 292 25.44 17.70 -14.78
C LEU A 292 25.56 18.71 -13.64
N TYR A 293 24.62 18.69 -12.68
CA TYR A 293 24.59 19.61 -11.55
C TYR A 293 25.76 19.39 -10.58
N ALA A 294 26.20 18.14 -10.43
CA ALA A 294 27.32 17.79 -9.55
C ALA A 294 28.67 18.41 -9.98
N TYR A 295 28.88 18.65 -11.28
CA TYR A 295 30.11 19.24 -11.82
C TYR A 295 30.12 20.78 -11.80
N LEU A 296 29.01 21.41 -11.45
CA LEU A 296 28.90 22.87 -11.41
C LEU A 296 29.57 23.44 -10.14
N SER A 297 30.18 24.62 -10.26
CA SER A 297 30.63 25.39 -9.10
C SER A 297 29.42 25.87 -8.27
N ASP A 298 29.60 26.17 -6.99
CA ASP A 298 28.49 26.58 -6.10
C ASP A 298 27.71 27.80 -6.62
N ARG A 299 28.42 28.76 -7.23
CA ARG A 299 27.78 29.90 -7.90
C ARG A 299 26.93 29.46 -9.10
N ALA A 300 27.44 28.55 -9.92
CA ALA A 300 26.71 28.04 -11.08
C ALA A 300 25.50 27.19 -10.66
N LYS A 301 25.62 26.38 -9.60
CA LYS A 301 24.51 25.62 -8.99
C LYS A 301 23.36 26.55 -8.60
N VAL A 302 23.65 27.63 -7.86
CA VAL A 302 22.64 28.62 -7.42
C VAL A 302 22.00 29.35 -8.60
N ILE A 303 22.78 29.73 -9.62
CA ILE A 303 22.23 30.36 -10.84
C ILE A 303 21.29 29.40 -11.57
N THR A 304 21.69 28.13 -11.72
CA THR A 304 20.85 27.09 -12.32
C THR A 304 19.56 26.89 -11.52
N ASP A 305 19.62 26.86 -10.18
CA ASP A 305 18.45 26.78 -9.32
C ASP A 305 17.49 27.97 -9.50
N ILE A 306 18.02 29.19 -9.61
CA ILE A 306 17.23 30.41 -9.88
C ILE A 306 16.56 30.34 -11.26
N VAL A 307 17.30 29.95 -12.30
CA VAL A 307 16.73 29.85 -13.66
C VAL A 307 15.68 28.75 -13.74
N THR A 308 15.95 27.58 -13.15
CA THR A 308 14.99 26.46 -13.13
C THR A 308 13.75 26.76 -12.27
N SER A 309 13.87 27.65 -11.28
CA SER A 309 12.72 28.11 -10.49
C SER A 309 11.63 28.76 -11.35
N ALA A 310 11.98 29.41 -12.46
CA ALA A 310 11.00 30.02 -13.36
C ALA A 310 10.07 28.96 -13.97
N PHE A 311 10.64 27.84 -14.46
CA PHE A 311 9.86 26.72 -14.98
C PHE A 311 9.03 26.04 -13.89
N PHE A 312 9.60 25.91 -12.69
CA PHE A 312 8.87 25.43 -11.52
C PHE A 312 7.64 26.29 -11.24
N PHE A 313 7.76 27.63 -11.22
CA PHE A 313 6.62 28.52 -10.98
C PHE A 313 5.57 28.48 -12.08
N ILE A 314 5.97 28.32 -13.36
CA ILE A 314 5.03 28.10 -14.46
C ILE A 314 4.23 26.82 -14.21
N PHE A 315 4.90 25.71 -13.89
CA PHE A 315 4.25 24.43 -13.59
C PHE A 315 3.30 24.54 -12.39
N THR A 316 3.76 25.08 -11.26
CA THR A 316 2.93 25.20 -10.06
C THR A 316 1.81 26.22 -10.21
N GLY A 317 2.01 27.25 -11.03
CA GLY A 317 0.98 28.22 -11.40
C GLY A 317 -0.11 27.57 -12.25
N ALA A 318 0.26 26.77 -13.25
CA ALA A 318 -0.68 25.99 -14.04
C ALA A 318 -1.45 24.98 -13.16
N LEU A 319 -0.77 24.31 -12.22
CA LEU A 319 -1.40 23.42 -11.24
C LEU A 319 -2.41 24.17 -10.36
N LEU A 320 -2.08 25.38 -9.89
CA LEU A 320 -2.99 26.19 -9.08
C LEU A 320 -4.21 26.64 -9.87
N VAL A 321 -4.01 27.14 -11.10
CA VAL A 321 -5.11 27.63 -11.94
C VAL A 321 -6.05 26.49 -12.34
N THR A 322 -5.50 25.37 -12.82
CA THR A 322 -6.30 24.19 -13.20
C THR A 322 -6.99 23.56 -11.99
N GLY A 323 -6.28 23.44 -10.85
CA GLY A 323 -6.86 23.00 -9.59
C GLY A 323 -8.01 23.88 -9.13
N TRP A 324 -7.90 25.21 -9.30
CA TRP A 324 -8.96 26.15 -8.94
C TRP A 324 -10.19 26.01 -9.85
N ILE A 325 -9.99 25.83 -11.15
CA ILE A 325 -11.08 25.58 -12.10
C ILE A 325 -11.82 24.30 -11.71
N PHE A 326 -11.10 23.18 -11.54
CA PHE A 326 -11.73 21.91 -11.14
C PHE A 326 -12.45 21.99 -9.80
N PHE A 327 -11.88 22.70 -8.83
CA PHE A 327 -12.54 22.92 -7.54
C PHE A 327 -13.85 23.69 -7.69
N ARG A 328 -13.84 24.80 -8.44
CA ARG A 328 -15.05 25.60 -8.68
C ARG A 328 -16.12 24.83 -9.44
N ASP A 329 -15.74 24.17 -10.53
CA ASP A 329 -16.66 23.35 -11.33
C ASP A 329 -17.32 22.28 -10.45
N SER A 330 -16.56 21.65 -9.55
CA SER A 330 -17.09 20.61 -8.65
C SER A 330 -18.10 21.12 -7.62
N ILE A 331 -17.97 22.38 -7.20
CA ILE A 331 -18.93 23.02 -6.30
C ILE A 331 -20.19 23.40 -7.09
N ASP A 332 -20.02 23.97 -8.28
CA ASP A 332 -21.13 24.47 -9.10
C ASP A 332 -22.12 23.34 -9.48
N VAL A 333 -21.60 22.14 -9.74
CA VAL A 333 -22.43 20.97 -10.10
C VAL A 333 -22.71 20.01 -8.93
N TRP A 334 -22.26 20.33 -7.71
CA TRP A 334 -22.33 19.44 -6.55
C TRP A 334 -21.83 18.02 -6.86
N GLU A 335 -20.62 17.95 -7.40
CA GLU A 335 -20.05 16.72 -7.92
C GLU A 335 -19.84 15.67 -6.82
N VAL A 336 -20.36 14.47 -7.09
CA VAL A 336 -20.24 13.28 -6.25
C VAL A 336 -19.60 12.15 -7.05
N SER A 337 -19.05 11.16 -6.35
CA SER A 337 -18.44 10.03 -7.01
C SER A 337 -19.43 9.18 -7.81
N PHE A 338 -18.91 8.53 -8.85
CA PHE A 338 -19.67 7.64 -9.73
C PHE A 338 -19.93 6.26 -9.12
N THR A 339 -19.35 5.97 -7.96
CA THR A 339 -19.54 4.73 -7.24
C THR A 339 -20.83 4.79 -6.43
N GLU A 340 -21.26 3.64 -5.91
CA GLU A 340 -22.40 3.55 -4.99
C GLU A 340 -22.18 4.29 -3.66
N TRP A 341 -20.93 4.63 -3.32
CA TRP A 341 -20.65 5.39 -2.10
C TRP A 341 -21.04 6.86 -2.26
N GLY A 342 -20.84 7.46 -3.45
CA GLY A 342 -21.32 8.80 -3.77
C GLY A 342 -20.67 9.92 -2.95
N ILE A 343 -19.39 9.80 -2.61
CA ILE A 343 -18.65 10.79 -1.81
C ILE A 343 -18.47 12.11 -2.57
N GLN A 344 -18.53 13.24 -1.87
CA GLN A 344 -18.36 14.56 -2.49
C GLN A 344 -16.92 14.78 -2.98
N TYR A 345 -16.72 15.26 -4.21
CA TYR A 345 -15.38 15.47 -4.76
C TYR A 345 -14.75 16.83 -4.45
N TRP A 346 -15.56 17.83 -4.10
CA TRP A 346 -15.06 19.18 -3.85
C TRP A 346 -13.92 19.24 -2.80
N PRO A 347 -13.89 18.46 -1.69
CA PRO A 347 -12.78 18.56 -0.74
C PRO A 347 -11.47 17.97 -1.31
N ILE A 348 -11.58 16.94 -2.15
CA ILE A 348 -10.42 16.35 -2.83
C ILE A 348 -9.87 17.34 -3.85
N LYS A 349 -10.74 17.96 -4.65
CA LYS A 349 -10.30 18.99 -5.61
C LYS A 349 -9.82 20.27 -4.93
N PHE A 350 -10.34 20.59 -3.75
CA PHE A 350 -9.78 21.66 -2.92
C PHE A 350 -8.35 21.35 -2.45
N SER A 351 -8.04 20.09 -2.16
CA SER A 351 -6.67 19.67 -1.81
C SER A 351 -5.65 19.91 -2.92
N LEU A 352 -6.06 19.91 -4.20
CA LEU A 352 -5.21 20.33 -5.34
C LEU A 352 -4.80 21.79 -5.20
N VAL A 353 -5.78 22.67 -4.93
CA VAL A 353 -5.54 24.11 -4.73
C VAL A 353 -4.64 24.31 -3.51
N LEU A 354 -4.97 23.68 -2.38
CA LEU A 354 -4.22 23.81 -1.15
C LEU A 354 -2.77 23.30 -1.31
N GLY A 355 -2.57 22.13 -1.90
CA GLY A 355 -1.26 21.57 -2.19
C GLY A 355 -0.44 22.45 -3.13
N ALA A 356 -1.04 22.98 -4.19
CA ALA A 356 -0.39 23.91 -5.12
C ALA A 356 0.06 25.20 -4.40
N VAL A 357 -0.79 25.79 -3.55
CA VAL A 357 -0.43 26.96 -2.74
C VAL A 357 0.76 26.64 -1.82
N LEU A 358 0.74 25.51 -1.11
CA LEU A 358 1.83 25.10 -0.22
C LEU A 358 3.16 24.91 -0.99
N ILE A 359 3.11 24.29 -2.16
CA ILE A 359 4.27 24.08 -3.03
C ILE A 359 4.82 25.41 -3.54
N ILE A 360 3.96 26.34 -3.98
CA ILE A 360 4.36 27.69 -4.41
C ILE A 360 5.04 28.43 -3.26
N LEU A 361 4.47 28.38 -2.06
CA LEU A 361 5.07 29.00 -0.87
C LEU A 361 6.46 28.40 -0.60
N GLN A 362 6.60 27.07 -0.65
CA GLN A 362 7.91 26.43 -0.46
C GLN A 362 8.91 26.80 -1.56
N GLY A 363 8.47 26.86 -2.82
CA GLY A 363 9.30 27.30 -3.94
C GLY A 363 9.76 28.73 -3.79
N LEU A 364 8.91 29.63 -3.28
CA LEU A 364 9.27 31.00 -2.96
C LEU A 364 10.29 31.07 -1.82
N SER A 365 10.12 30.23 -0.78
CA SER A 365 11.11 30.08 0.29
C SER A 365 12.47 29.64 -0.25
N LYS A 366 12.50 28.67 -1.19
CA LYS A 366 13.74 28.23 -1.87
C LYS A 366 14.36 29.36 -2.68
N LEU A 367 13.59 30.01 -3.56
CA LEU A 367 14.08 31.10 -4.41
C LEU A 367 14.67 32.25 -3.60
N ILE A 368 14.03 32.65 -2.49
CA ILE A 368 14.57 33.68 -1.59
C ILE A 368 15.93 33.27 -1.03
N LYS A 369 16.08 32.01 -0.60
CA LYS A 369 17.35 31.50 -0.07
C LYS A 369 18.43 31.46 -1.15
N ASP A 370 18.08 31.07 -2.37
CA ASP A 370 18.99 31.01 -3.51
C ASP A 370 19.48 32.42 -3.91
N VAL A 371 18.59 33.41 -3.97
CA VAL A 371 18.95 34.81 -4.25
C VAL A 371 19.86 35.38 -3.17
N VAL A 372 19.57 35.12 -1.89
CA VAL A 372 20.43 35.57 -0.78
C VAL A 372 21.79 34.87 -0.77
N ALA A 373 21.84 33.58 -1.14
CA ALA A 373 23.11 32.88 -1.28
C ALA A 373 23.96 33.49 -2.41
N LEU A 374 23.34 33.80 -3.56
CA LEU A 374 24.04 34.41 -4.69
C LEU A 374 24.62 35.79 -4.32
N THR A 375 23.87 36.64 -3.60
CA THR A 375 24.35 37.96 -3.19
C THR A 375 25.51 37.87 -2.19
N ARG A 376 25.45 36.91 -1.25
CA ARG A 376 26.55 36.65 -0.29
C ARG A 376 27.81 36.10 -0.93
N MET A 377 27.67 35.35 -2.03
CA MET A 377 28.83 34.83 -2.76
C MET A 377 29.49 35.91 -3.63
N GLY A 378 28.78 36.98 -3.98
CA GLY A 378 29.29 38.10 -4.79
C GLY A 378 29.93 39.24 -3.98
N ALA A 379 29.72 39.27 -2.67
CA ALA A 379 30.45 40.11 -1.71
C ALA A 379 31.72 39.40 -1.24
#